data_AF-A0A817UK23-F1
#
_entry.id   AF-A0A817UK23-F1
#
_cell.length_a   1.000
_cell.length_b   1.000
_cell.length_c   1.000
_cell.angle_alpha   90.00
_cell.angle_beta   90.00
_cell.angle_gamma   90.00
#
_symmetry.space_group_name_H-M   'P 1'
#
loop_
_entity.id
_entity.type
_entity.pdbx_description
1 polymer ?
#
loop_
_entity_poly.entity_id
_entity_poly.type
_entity_poly.pdbx_seq_one_letter_code
_entity_poly.pdbx_strand_id
1 'polypeptide(L)'
;MMRREKRARRHFKRMRFPPFDDEEPPIDYVDNILDVEPLEAIQLQLDPEEDKAIYECITHFRSGMSHDEPNLYRYIMPWEAEFIDSQRVWAEYALKRQEANTLNKRLTLDDLDDSWDREIPCINRLFQKDRHVLAYDKGWHVRIDFKQYQILKQNPFWWTY
;
A
#
# COMPACT_ATOMS: atom_id res chain seq x y z
N MET A 1 -25.44 14.42 -31.14
CA MET A 1 -25.94 13.80 -29.89
C MET A 1 -25.07 14.10 -28.64
N MET A 2 -23.81 14.55 -28.75
CA MET A 2 -22.91 14.88 -27.61
C MET A 2 -23.05 16.29 -26.99
N ARG A 3 -23.95 17.15 -27.50
CA ARG A 3 -24.04 18.56 -27.07
C ARG A 3 -24.84 18.75 -25.77
N ARG A 4 -25.70 17.77 -25.43
CA ARG A 4 -26.59 17.79 -24.26
C ARG A 4 -25.90 17.26 -23.00
N GLU A 5 -25.01 16.29 -23.16
CA GLU A 5 -24.25 15.65 -22.08
C GLU A 5 -23.22 16.59 -21.42
N LYS A 6 -22.53 17.42 -22.22
CA LYS A 6 -21.66 18.49 -21.70
C LYS A 6 -22.42 19.58 -20.94
N ARG A 7 -23.70 19.81 -21.26
CA ARG A 7 -24.55 20.84 -20.62
C ARG A 7 -25.06 20.39 -19.23
N ALA A 8 -25.12 19.09 -18.98
CA ALA A 8 -25.56 18.50 -17.71
C ALA A 8 -24.45 18.43 -16.65
N ARG A 9 -23.18 18.69 -17.01
CA ARG A 9 -22.03 18.74 -16.06
C ARG A 9 -21.98 20.01 -15.20
N ARG A 10 -23.12 20.71 -15.01
CA ARG A 10 -23.20 21.96 -14.23
C ARG A 10 -23.08 21.75 -12.71
N HIS A 11 -23.15 20.51 -12.22
CA HIS A 11 -23.10 20.22 -10.78
C HIS A 11 -21.78 19.63 -10.28
N PHE A 12 -20.87 19.29 -11.19
CA PHE A 12 -19.50 18.98 -10.80
C PHE A 12 -18.70 20.27 -10.81
N LYS A 13 -18.67 20.97 -9.66
CA LYS A 13 -17.61 21.95 -9.41
C LYS A 13 -16.29 21.20 -9.63
N ARG A 14 -15.47 21.66 -10.58
CA ARG A 14 -14.11 21.14 -10.72
C ARG A 14 -13.42 21.40 -9.39
N MET A 15 -13.15 20.34 -8.63
CA MET A 15 -12.33 20.41 -7.42
C MET A 15 -11.01 21.08 -7.82
N ARG A 16 -10.81 22.32 -7.40
CA ARG A 16 -9.55 23.02 -7.57
C ARG A 16 -8.77 22.69 -6.31
N PHE A 17 -7.96 21.65 -6.38
CA PHE A 17 -7.02 21.34 -5.31
C PHE A 17 -6.11 22.57 -5.12
N PRO A 18 -5.67 22.85 -3.88
CA PRO A 18 -4.70 23.88 -3.62
C PRO A 18 -3.51 23.70 -4.59
N PRO A 19 -2.92 24.78 -5.13
CA PRO A 19 -1.62 24.66 -5.76
C PRO A 19 -0.70 24.03 -4.71
N PHE A 20 -0.29 22.79 -4.94
CA PHE A 20 0.70 22.15 -4.10
C PHE A 20 1.94 23.04 -4.17
N ASP A 21 2.44 23.46 -3.02
CA ASP A 21 3.59 24.33 -2.91
C ASP A 21 4.79 23.58 -3.51
N ASP A 22 5.24 24.00 -4.69
CA ASP A 22 6.33 23.34 -5.45
C ASP A 22 7.70 23.46 -4.76
N GLU A 23 7.79 24.23 -3.67
CA GLU A 23 9.00 24.44 -2.86
C GLU A 23 9.22 23.35 -1.80
N GLU A 24 8.25 22.46 -1.53
CA GLU A 24 8.43 21.41 -0.53
C GLU A 24 9.25 20.24 -1.13
N PRO A 25 10.44 19.93 -0.56
CA PRO A 25 11.28 18.86 -1.09
C PRO A 25 10.53 17.52 -1.11
N PRO A 26 10.85 16.62 -2.07
CA PRO A 26 10.26 15.29 -2.11
C PRO A 26 10.50 14.57 -0.78
N ILE A 27 9.42 14.33 -0.04
CA ILE A 27 9.39 13.52 1.18
C ILE A 27 10.05 12.16 0.91
N ASP A 28 11.19 11.88 1.55
CA ASP A 28 11.81 10.55 1.54
C ASP A 28 10.95 9.63 2.42
N TYR A 29 10.61 8.45 1.88
CA TYR A 29 9.83 7.43 2.59
C TYR A 29 10.58 6.95 3.84
N VAL A 30 11.91 6.85 3.73
CA VAL A 30 12.81 6.49 4.82
C VAL A 30 12.67 7.48 5.98
N ASP A 31 12.68 8.78 5.69
CA ASP A 31 12.73 9.83 6.72
C ASP A 31 11.39 10.09 7.42
N ASN A 32 10.26 9.65 6.85
CA ASN A 32 8.92 10.01 7.36
C ASN A 32 8.06 8.82 7.80
N ILE A 33 8.41 7.59 7.43
CA ILE A 33 7.61 6.40 7.76
C ILE A 33 8.33 5.52 8.79
N LEU A 34 9.67 5.55 8.85
CA LEU A 34 10.43 4.67 9.76
C LEU A 34 10.15 4.94 11.25
N ASP A 35 9.94 6.21 11.62
CA ASP A 35 9.75 6.61 13.02
C ASP A 35 8.27 6.77 13.41
N VAL A 36 7.34 6.56 12.48
CA VAL A 36 5.90 6.67 12.76
C VAL A 36 5.38 5.32 13.26
N GLU A 37 5.03 5.26 14.54
CA GLU A 37 4.38 4.08 15.11
C GLU A 37 3.03 3.84 14.41
N PRO A 38 2.79 2.63 13.90
CA PRO A 38 1.50 2.30 13.31
C PRO A 38 0.41 2.44 14.37
N LEU A 39 -0.75 2.97 13.96
CA LEU A 39 -1.93 3.02 14.80
C LEU A 39 -2.29 1.61 15.29
N GLU A 40 -2.80 1.52 16.52
CA GLU A 40 -3.31 0.27 17.04
C GLU A 40 -4.37 -0.30 16.09
N ALA A 41 -4.32 -1.63 15.93
CA ALA A 41 -5.34 -2.33 15.16
C ALA A 41 -6.72 -1.96 15.71
N ILE A 42 -7.67 -1.68 14.81
CA ILE A 42 -9.05 -1.42 15.21
C ILE A 42 -9.58 -2.72 15.83
N GLN A 43 -9.72 -2.72 17.16
CA GLN A 43 -10.28 -3.85 17.89
C GLN A 43 -11.80 -3.69 17.98
N LEU A 44 -12.51 -4.76 17.64
CA LEU A 44 -13.95 -4.84 17.89
C LEU A 44 -14.15 -5.00 19.41
N GLN A 45 -14.86 -4.06 20.04
CA GLN A 45 -15.23 -4.17 21.45
C GLN A 45 -16.35 -5.21 21.56
N LEU A 46 -15.98 -6.44 21.92
CA LEU A 46 -16.92 -7.54 22.11
C LEU A 46 -17.40 -7.57 23.56
N ASP A 47 -18.70 -7.82 23.75
CA ASP A 47 -19.27 -8.00 25.08
C ASP A 47 -18.95 -9.42 25.60
N PRO A 48 -18.43 -9.58 26.84
CA PRO A 48 -18.05 -10.90 27.36
C PRO A 48 -19.20 -11.91 27.51
N GLU A 49 -20.44 -11.45 27.69
CA GLU A 49 -21.61 -12.29 27.88
C GLU A 49 -22.40 -12.49 26.58
N GLU A 50 -22.67 -11.42 25.84
CA GLU A 50 -23.46 -11.49 24.60
C GLU A 50 -22.67 -12.06 23.42
N ASP A 51 -21.37 -11.75 23.31
CA ASP A 51 -20.49 -12.20 22.22
C ASP A 51 -19.65 -13.43 22.59
N LYS A 52 -20.06 -14.18 23.62
CA LYS A 52 -19.34 -15.37 24.10
C LYS A 52 -19.10 -16.40 22.99
N ALA A 53 -20.02 -16.53 22.03
CA ALA A 53 -19.86 -17.42 20.87
C ALA A 53 -18.76 -16.98 19.90
N ILE A 54 -18.42 -15.68 19.88
CA ILE A 54 -17.30 -15.13 19.12
C ILE A 54 -15.98 -15.46 19.85
N TYR A 55 -15.97 -15.41 21.19
CA TYR A 55 -14.83 -15.82 22.01
C TYR A 55 -14.55 -17.34 22.00
N GLU A 56 -15.59 -18.18 22.07
CA GLU A 56 -15.45 -19.64 22.14
C GLU A 56 -14.96 -20.30 20.84
N CYS A 57 -14.73 -19.50 19.79
CA CYS A 57 -14.07 -19.93 18.55
C CYS A 57 -14.83 -21.05 17.81
N ILE A 58 -14.34 -21.46 16.64
CA ILE A 58 -15.03 -22.34 15.69
C ILE A 58 -15.32 -23.72 16.33
N THR A 59 -16.59 -24.03 16.56
CA THR A 59 -17.01 -25.30 17.20
C THR A 59 -17.29 -26.44 16.21
N HIS A 60 -17.71 -26.11 14.98
CA HIS A 60 -18.09 -27.09 13.96
C HIS A 60 -17.64 -26.62 12.57
N PHE A 61 -17.15 -27.53 11.75
CA PHE A 61 -16.85 -27.28 10.34
C PHE A 61 -17.96 -27.85 9.46
N ARG A 62 -18.35 -27.10 8.42
CA ARG A 62 -19.25 -27.59 7.36
C ARG A 62 -18.45 -27.82 6.10
N SER A 63 -18.71 -28.94 5.42
CA SER A 63 -18.13 -29.19 4.10
C SER A 63 -18.56 -28.08 3.14
N GLY A 64 -17.57 -27.48 2.46
CA GLY A 64 -17.79 -26.51 1.41
C GLY A 64 -18.13 -27.21 0.09
N MET A 65 -17.35 -26.92 -0.96
CA MET A 65 -17.44 -27.66 -2.22
C MET A 65 -16.80 -29.04 -2.08
N SER A 66 -17.23 -30.01 -2.89
CA SER A 66 -16.74 -31.40 -2.84
C SER A 66 -15.44 -31.63 -3.62
N HIS A 67 -14.73 -30.57 -4.01
CA HIS A 67 -13.53 -30.64 -4.84
C HIS A 67 -12.27 -30.32 -4.03
N ASP A 68 -11.20 -31.09 -4.26
CA ASP A 68 -9.94 -31.04 -3.52
C ASP A 68 -8.91 -30.14 -4.24
N GLU A 69 -9.20 -28.84 -4.31
CA GLU A 69 -8.27 -27.83 -4.82
C GLU A 69 -7.66 -27.00 -3.68
N PRO A 70 -6.37 -26.62 -3.77
CA PRO A 70 -5.74 -25.77 -2.77
C PRO A 70 -6.34 -24.36 -2.80
N ASN A 71 -6.62 -23.81 -1.61
CA ASN A 71 -7.14 -22.47 -1.47
C ASN A 71 -6.08 -21.40 -1.75
N LEU A 72 -6.50 -20.29 -2.38
CA LEU A 72 -5.65 -19.14 -2.67
C LEU A 72 -4.99 -18.55 -1.42
N TYR A 73 -5.69 -18.55 -0.29
CA TYR A 73 -5.20 -18.01 0.98
C TYR A 73 -3.94 -18.70 1.52
N ARG A 74 -3.56 -19.87 1.00
CA ARG A 74 -2.27 -20.52 1.34
C ARG A 74 -1.07 -19.92 0.64
N TYR A 75 -1.30 -19.18 -0.45
CA TYR A 75 -0.25 -18.59 -1.29
C TYR A 75 -0.12 -17.08 -1.11
N ILE A 76 -1.07 -16.44 -0.43
CA ILE A 76 -1.03 -15.01 -0.10
C ILE A 76 -0.54 -14.89 1.34
N MET A 77 0.56 -14.17 1.56
CA MET A 77 1.02 -13.88 2.91
C MET A 77 0.03 -12.96 3.63
N PRO A 78 -0.22 -13.18 4.94
CA PRO A 78 -1.06 -12.28 5.71
C PRO A 78 -0.37 -10.93 5.89
N TRP A 79 -1.17 -9.86 5.96
CA TRP A 79 -0.68 -8.49 6.13
C TRP A 79 0.23 -8.31 7.35
N GLU A 80 -0.05 -8.98 8.46
CA GLU A 80 0.81 -8.93 9.65
C GLU A 80 2.23 -9.41 9.35
N ALA A 81 2.37 -10.55 8.65
CA ALA A 81 3.67 -11.08 8.27
C ALA A 81 4.38 -10.14 7.29
N GLU A 82 3.64 -9.60 6.31
CA GLU A 82 4.17 -8.60 5.35
C GLU A 82 4.67 -7.34 6.06
N PHE A 83 3.94 -6.80 7.05
CA PHE A 83 4.35 -5.61 7.78
C PHE A 83 5.60 -5.85 8.65
N ILE A 84 5.65 -7.00 9.33
CA ILE A 84 6.80 -7.38 10.15
C ILE A 84 8.04 -7.58 9.28
N ASP A 85 7.92 -8.27 8.14
CA ASP A 85 9.01 -8.46 7.18
C ASP A 85 9.44 -7.10 6.60
N SER A 86 8.48 -6.25 6.23
CA SER A 86 8.74 -4.90 5.73
C SER A 86 9.53 -4.03 6.69
N GLN A 87 9.17 -4.00 7.97
CA GLN A 87 9.92 -3.23 8.97
C GLN A 87 11.37 -3.71 9.08
N ARG A 88 11.56 -5.04 9.12
CA ARG A 88 12.89 -5.63 9.24
C ARG A 88 13.76 -5.24 8.06
N VAL A 89 13.26 -5.41 6.84
CA VAL A 89 14.11 -5.30 5.67
C VAL A 89 14.37 -3.85 5.27
N TRP A 90 13.42 -2.94 5.49
CA TRP A 90 13.69 -1.50 5.38
C TRP A 90 14.72 -1.01 6.41
N ALA A 91 14.75 -1.59 7.62
CA ALA A 91 15.80 -1.32 8.60
C ALA A 91 17.18 -1.85 8.13
N GLU A 92 17.22 -3.07 7.58
CA GLU A 92 18.44 -3.62 6.98
C GLU A 92 18.94 -2.78 5.80
N TYR A 93 18.05 -2.30 4.92
CA TYR A 93 18.37 -1.38 3.83
C TYR A 93 18.95 -0.06 4.34
N ALA A 94 18.36 0.52 5.40
CA ALA A 94 18.85 1.76 5.99
C ALA A 94 20.29 1.61 6.51
N LEU A 95 20.61 0.50 7.17
CA LEU A 95 21.96 0.17 7.63
C LEU A 95 22.93 0.01 6.45
N LYS A 96 22.58 -0.82 5.45
CA LYS A 96 23.40 -1.03 4.25
C LYS A 96 23.66 0.29 3.49
N ARG A 97 22.67 1.19 3.43
CA ARG A 97 22.82 2.53 2.85
C ARG A 97 23.83 3.38 3.64
N GLN A 98 23.80 3.34 4.97
CA GLN A 98 24.76 4.04 5.81
C GLN A 98 26.19 3.48 5.64
N GLU A 99 26.35 2.16 5.63
CA GLU A 99 27.65 1.50 5.40
C GLU A 99 28.24 1.82 4.03
N ALA A 100 27.41 1.81 2.98
CA ALA A 100 27.84 2.20 1.64
C ALA A 100 28.33 3.66 1.63
N ASN A 101 27.62 4.57 2.30
CA ASN A 101 28.01 5.97 2.41
C ASN A 101 29.32 6.17 3.19
N THR A 102 29.55 5.46 4.30
CA THR A 102 30.81 5.58 5.07
C THR A 102 32.01 5.07 4.26
N LEU A 103 31.79 4.05 3.43
CA LEU A 103 32.78 3.53 2.49
C LEU A 103 32.89 4.34 1.19
N ASN A 104 32.09 5.39 1.01
CA ASN A 104 31.93 6.14 -0.25
C ASN A 104 31.67 5.23 -1.46
N LYS A 105 31.00 4.10 -1.25
CA LYS A 105 30.55 3.15 -2.27
C LYS A 105 29.08 3.40 -2.58
N ARG A 106 28.68 3.15 -3.82
CA ARG A 106 27.26 3.10 -4.20
C ARG A 106 26.69 1.70 -3.96
N LEU A 107 25.50 1.63 -3.35
CA LEU A 107 24.79 0.37 -3.13
C LEU A 107 24.46 -0.31 -4.48
N THR A 108 24.72 -1.61 -4.57
CA THR A 108 24.53 -2.42 -5.77
C THR A 108 23.35 -3.39 -5.61
N LEU A 109 22.84 -3.92 -6.74
CA LEU A 109 21.73 -4.87 -6.72
C LEU A 109 22.09 -6.14 -5.94
N ASP A 110 23.33 -6.61 -6.08
CA ASP A 110 23.87 -7.78 -5.37
C ASP A 110 23.78 -7.63 -3.84
N ASP A 111 23.79 -6.39 -3.31
CA ASP A 111 23.68 -6.13 -1.87
C ASP A 111 22.22 -6.29 -1.35
N LEU A 112 21.23 -6.41 -2.26
CA LEU A 112 19.78 -6.39 -1.99
C LEU A 112 19.01 -7.55 -2.66
N ASP A 113 19.70 -8.55 -3.22
CA ASP A 113 19.05 -9.64 -3.98
C ASP A 113 18.09 -10.46 -3.10
N ASP A 114 18.42 -10.65 -1.82
CA ASP A 114 17.59 -11.39 -0.85
C ASP A 114 16.24 -10.70 -0.56
N SER A 115 16.12 -9.40 -0.80
CA SER A 115 14.97 -8.56 -0.46
C SER A 115 14.29 -7.89 -1.64
N TRP A 116 14.69 -8.24 -2.86
CA TRP A 116 14.24 -7.59 -4.09
C TRP A 116 12.69 -7.55 -4.20
N ASP A 117 12.04 -8.72 -4.11
CA ASP A 117 10.59 -8.85 -4.33
C ASP A 117 9.72 -8.82 -3.07
N ARG A 118 10.26 -8.41 -1.91
CA ARG A 118 9.53 -8.40 -0.64
C ARG A 118 9.08 -6.99 -0.27
N GLU A 119 8.19 -6.92 0.74
CA GLU A 119 7.88 -5.72 1.53
C GLU A 119 6.91 -4.70 0.92
N ILE A 120 6.54 -3.71 1.73
CA ILE A 120 5.58 -2.66 1.40
C ILE A 120 6.14 -1.28 1.82
N PRO A 121 6.45 -0.38 0.87
CA PRO A 121 6.59 -0.59 -0.57
C PRO A 121 7.78 -1.51 -0.88
N CYS A 122 7.72 -2.25 -1.98
CA CYS A 122 8.81 -3.17 -2.35
C CYS A 122 10.12 -2.41 -2.64
N ILE A 123 11.25 -2.97 -2.20
CA ILE A 123 12.59 -2.37 -2.38
C ILE A 123 12.91 -2.08 -3.84
N ASN A 124 12.41 -2.89 -4.77
CA ASN A 124 12.53 -2.69 -6.21
C ASN A 124 12.08 -1.31 -6.68
N ARG A 125 11.14 -0.68 -5.98
CA ARG A 125 10.66 0.66 -6.31
C ARG A 125 11.78 1.71 -6.30
N LEU A 126 12.83 1.49 -5.51
CA LEU A 126 14.01 2.36 -5.45
C LEU A 126 14.84 2.36 -6.73
N PHE A 127 14.79 1.27 -7.51
CA PHE A 127 15.60 1.04 -8.71
C PHE A 127 14.82 1.20 -10.01
N GLN A 128 13.56 1.61 -9.94
CA GLN A 128 12.75 1.85 -11.13
C GLN A 128 13.30 3.00 -11.97
N LYS A 129 13.29 2.81 -13.29
CA LYS A 129 13.75 3.81 -14.27
C LYS A 129 13.02 5.15 -14.12
N ASP A 130 11.72 5.10 -13.87
CA ASP A 130 10.86 6.28 -13.82
C ASP A 130 10.73 6.87 -12.40
N ARG A 131 11.54 6.40 -11.42
CA ARG A 131 11.49 6.85 -10.02
C ARG A 131 11.54 8.38 -9.90
N HIS A 132 12.40 9.03 -10.67
CA HIS A 132 12.54 10.49 -10.64
C HIS A 132 11.29 11.21 -11.11
N VAL A 133 10.55 10.65 -12.06
CA VAL A 133 9.27 11.21 -12.53
C VAL A 133 8.16 10.93 -11.52
N LEU A 134 8.13 9.71 -10.98
CA LEU A 134 7.14 9.27 -9.99
C LEU A 134 7.26 10.03 -8.66
N ALA A 135 8.43 10.59 -8.34
CA ALA A 135 8.61 11.45 -7.17
C ALA A 135 7.68 12.68 -7.18
N TYR A 136 7.30 13.15 -8.38
CA TYR A 136 6.37 14.27 -8.58
C TYR A 136 4.89 13.84 -8.57
N ASP A 137 4.59 12.54 -8.63
CA ASP A 137 3.21 12.03 -8.66
C ASP A 137 2.58 12.00 -7.26
N LYS A 138 2.28 13.17 -6.71
CA LYS A 138 1.66 13.32 -5.39
C LYS A 138 0.14 13.12 -5.43
N GLY A 139 -0.41 12.57 -4.34
CA GLY A 139 -1.86 12.37 -4.19
C GLY A 139 -2.47 11.31 -5.10
N TRP A 140 -1.66 10.35 -5.58
CA TRP A 140 -2.12 9.33 -6.51
C TRP A 140 -3.20 8.40 -5.92
N HIS A 141 -3.13 8.06 -4.62
CA HIS A 141 -4.15 7.24 -3.96
C HIS A 141 -5.55 7.85 -4.08
N VAL A 142 -5.73 9.12 -3.67
CA VAL A 142 -7.00 9.85 -3.77
C VAL A 142 -7.42 9.98 -5.23
N ARG A 143 -6.47 10.26 -6.13
CA ARG A 143 -6.75 10.36 -7.57
C ARG A 143 -7.28 9.05 -8.14
N ILE A 144 -6.76 7.89 -7.73
CA ILE A 144 -7.24 6.57 -8.17
C ILE A 144 -8.61 6.26 -7.56
N ASP A 145 -8.80 6.48 -6.26
CA ASP A 145 -10.11 6.27 -5.61
C ASP A 145 -11.21 7.09 -6.30
N PHE A 146 -10.95 8.34 -6.65
CA PHE A 146 -11.91 9.21 -7.32
C PHE A 146 -12.20 8.82 -8.79
N LYS A 147 -11.42 7.92 -9.41
CA LYS A 147 -11.74 7.40 -10.76
C LYS A 147 -13.07 6.66 -10.78
N GLN A 148 -13.53 6.15 -9.64
CA GLN A 148 -14.80 5.47 -9.48
C GLN A 148 -16.00 6.33 -9.93
N TYR A 149 -15.90 7.65 -9.78
CA TYR A 149 -16.93 8.61 -10.17
C TYR A 149 -16.78 9.13 -11.61
N GLN A 150 -15.64 8.87 -12.25
CA GLN A 150 -15.32 9.35 -13.59
C GLN A 150 -15.45 8.27 -14.66
N ILE A 151 -15.19 7.02 -14.29
CA ILE A 151 -15.08 5.87 -15.20
C ILE A 151 -16.07 4.79 -14.76
N LEU A 152 -16.85 4.27 -15.71
CA LEU A 152 -17.84 3.21 -15.46
C LEU A 152 -17.20 1.88 -15.04
N LYS A 153 -16.05 1.54 -15.63
CA LYS A 153 -15.29 0.33 -15.29
C LYS A 153 -14.19 0.68 -14.29
N GLN A 154 -14.35 0.21 -13.06
CA GLN A 154 -13.41 0.43 -11.98
C GLN A 154 -12.33 -0.65 -11.97
N ASN A 155 -11.11 -0.28 -11.56
CA ASN A 155 -10.04 -1.23 -11.29
C ASN A 155 -10.27 -1.83 -9.88
N PRO A 156 -10.41 -3.17 -9.73
CA PRO A 156 -10.51 -3.81 -8.42
C PRO A 156 -9.30 -3.55 -7.51
N PHE A 157 -8.13 -3.28 -8.10
CA PHE A 157 -6.87 -2.99 -7.39
C PHE A 157 -6.62 -1.49 -7.25
N TRP A 158 -7.65 -0.72 -6.90
CA TRP A 158 -7.56 0.75 -6.77
C TRP A 158 -6.66 1.21 -5.61
N TRP A 159 -6.37 0.32 -4.66
CA TRP A 159 -5.59 0.59 -3.45
C TRP A 159 -4.06 0.49 -3.65
N THR A 160 -3.58 0.05 -4.82
CA THR A 160 -2.15 -0.13 -5.12
C THR A 160 -1.78 0.36 -6.53
N TYR A 161 -0.50 0.67 -6.78
CA TYR A 161 0.07 1.14 -8.06
C TYR A 161 1.54 0.78 -8.26
#